data_AF-A0A8B7URR4-F1
#
_entry.id   AF-A0A8B7URR4-F1
#
_cell.length_a   1.000
_cell.length_b   1.000
_cell.length_c   1.000
_cell.angle_alpha   90.00
_cell.angle_beta   90.00
_cell.angle_gamma   90.00
#
_symmetry.space_group_name_H-M   'P 1'
#
loop_
_entity.id
_entity.type
_entity.pdbx_description
1 polymer ?
#
loop_
_entity_poly.entity_id
_entity_poly.type
_entity_poly.pdbx_seq_one_letter_code
_entity_poly.pdbx_strand_id
1 'polypeptide(L)'
;MEVRASLQKIVSNGDEQLEKAMEEILRDSEKVQSSRLVDCQSSNEISDHSFGDIPASQTNKPSLQLILDPSNTEISTPRPSSPGGEEDSVLFNKLSYLGCMKVSSPRNEVEALRAMATMRSSSQYPFAVTLYVPNVPEGSVRIIDQSNNVEIASFPIYKVLFCARGHDGTAESNCFAFTESSHGSEEFQIHVFSCEIKEAVSRILYSFCTAFKRSSRQVSDVKDSIIPTPDSDVFTFSVSLEVKEDDGKGNFSPVPKDRDKFYFKLKQGIEKKVVITVQQLSNKELAIER
;
A
#
# COMPACT_ATOMS: atom_id res chain seq x y z
N MET A 1 -47.38 28.44 -8.52
CA MET A 1 -46.94 27.73 -7.31
C MET A 1 -45.47 27.42 -7.52
N GLU A 2 -44.62 28.33 -7.06
CA GLU A 2 -43.17 28.33 -7.25
C GLU A 2 -42.57 27.99 -5.88
N VAL A 3 -41.80 26.91 -5.79
CA VAL A 3 -41.02 26.60 -4.58
C VAL A 3 -39.56 26.51 -5.01
N ARG A 4 -38.85 27.59 -4.72
CA ARG A 4 -37.39 27.71 -4.81
C ARG A 4 -36.76 26.93 -3.65
N ALA A 5 -35.89 25.97 -3.95
CA ALA A 5 -34.99 25.38 -2.97
C ALA A 5 -33.69 26.19 -2.95
N SER A 6 -33.34 26.71 -1.77
CA SER A 6 -32.10 27.45 -1.52
C SER A 6 -30.96 26.48 -1.23
N LEU A 7 -29.87 26.57 -2.01
CA LEU A 7 -28.59 25.93 -1.71
C LEU A 7 -27.81 26.81 -0.72
N GLN A 8 -27.76 26.42 0.55
CA GLN A 8 -26.86 27.01 1.53
C GLN A 8 -25.46 26.39 1.35
N LYS A 9 -24.50 27.26 1.02
CA LYS A 9 -23.06 26.98 1.05
C LYS A 9 -22.63 26.68 2.49
N ILE A 10 -21.95 25.56 2.69
CA ILE A 10 -21.05 25.36 3.84
C ILE A 10 -19.64 25.41 3.26
N VAL A 11 -18.95 26.51 3.53
CA VAL A 11 -17.55 26.74 3.15
C VAL A 11 -16.67 25.90 4.07
N SER A 12 -15.93 24.96 3.50
CA SER A 12 -14.86 24.23 4.18
C SER A 12 -13.66 25.16 4.34
N ASN A 13 -13.41 25.65 5.55
CA ASN A 13 -12.25 26.46 5.95
C ASN A 13 -11.15 25.60 6.61
N GLY A 14 -11.22 24.27 6.49
CA GLY A 14 -10.34 23.34 7.20
C GLY A 14 -9.05 22.99 6.45
N ASP A 15 -9.07 23.01 5.11
CA ASP A 15 -7.94 22.55 4.29
C ASP A 15 -6.78 23.57 4.29
N GLU A 16 -7.08 24.87 4.22
CA GLU A 16 -6.04 25.91 4.17
C GLU A 16 -5.26 26.05 5.48
N GLN A 17 -5.89 25.76 6.63
CA GLN A 17 -5.19 25.77 7.91
C GLN A 17 -4.23 24.58 8.06
N LEU A 18 -4.57 23.44 7.46
CA LEU A 18 -3.73 22.25 7.47
C LEU A 18 -2.49 22.44 6.57
N GLU A 19 -2.67 22.97 5.36
CA GLU A 19 -1.54 23.28 4.46
C GLU A 19 -0.58 24.29 5.09
N LYS A 20 -1.12 25.33 5.75
CA LYS A 20 -0.28 26.36 6.40
C LYS A 20 0.52 25.80 7.59
N ALA A 21 -0.08 24.92 8.39
CA ALA A 21 0.62 24.26 9.49
C ALA A 21 1.72 23.31 8.98
N MET A 22 1.51 22.66 7.83
CA MET A 22 2.50 21.79 7.21
C MET A 22 3.72 22.56 6.68
N GLU A 23 3.52 23.75 6.09
CA GLU A 23 4.64 24.60 5.68
C GLU A 23 5.49 25.11 6.86
N GLU A 24 4.87 25.41 8.00
CA GLU A 24 5.59 25.94 9.17
C GLU A 24 6.51 24.89 9.80
N ILE A 25 6.05 23.64 9.91
CA ILE A 25 6.84 22.53 10.45
C ILE A 25 8.03 22.19 9.54
N LEU A 26 7.87 22.27 8.23
CA LEU A 26 8.96 22.02 7.28
C LEU A 26 10.06 23.08 7.39
N ARG A 27 9.70 24.36 7.56
CA ARG A 27 10.67 25.46 7.73
C ARG A 27 11.48 25.36 9.03
N ASP A 28 10.88 24.85 10.11
CA ASP A 28 11.59 24.69 11.39
C ASP A 28 12.58 23.51 11.36
N SER A 29 12.29 22.46 10.59
CA SER A 29 13.18 21.28 10.48
C SER A 29 14.48 21.58 9.72
N GLU A 30 14.42 22.44 8.69
CA GLU A 30 15.60 22.86 7.91
C GLU A 30 16.56 23.73 8.72
N LYS A 31 16.05 24.46 9.72
CA LYS A 31 16.85 25.33 10.59
C LYS A 31 17.65 24.54 11.64
N VAL A 32 17.14 23.39 12.08
CA VAL A 32 17.82 22.53 13.06
C VAL A 32 18.95 21.72 12.41
N GLN A 33 18.81 21.31 11.15
CA GLN A 33 19.85 20.56 10.42
C GLN A 33 21.05 21.42 9.99
N SER A 34 20.86 22.73 9.77
CA SER A 34 21.98 23.63 9.45
C SER A 34 22.89 23.94 10.64
N SER A 35 22.50 23.61 11.88
CA SER A 35 23.26 23.94 13.10
C SER A 35 24.18 22.82 13.63
N ARG A 36 24.12 21.61 13.02
CA ARG A 36 24.80 20.41 13.55
C ARG A 36 25.99 19.90 12.73
N LEU A 37 26.42 20.61 11.69
CA LEU A 37 27.53 20.18 10.80
C LEU A 37 28.84 20.96 10.98
N VAL A 38 29.09 21.56 12.15
CA VAL A 38 30.40 22.15 12.47
C VAL A 38 30.79 21.78 13.89
N ASP A 39 31.40 20.60 14.05
CA ASP A 39 32.58 20.38 14.91
C ASP A 39 32.83 18.89 15.08
N CYS A 40 34.07 18.47 14.81
CA CYS A 40 34.87 17.48 15.55
C CYS A 40 35.98 16.94 14.63
N GLN A 41 37.10 17.66 14.58
CA GLN A 41 38.40 17.10 14.22
C GLN A 41 39.24 16.90 15.48
N SER A 42 40.05 15.84 15.45
CA SER A 42 41.27 15.59 16.25
C SER A 42 41.11 15.09 17.69
N SER A 43 41.48 13.82 17.92
CA SER A 43 42.67 13.48 18.73
C SER A 43 42.98 11.98 18.68
N ASN A 44 44.12 11.62 18.06
CA ASN A 44 44.88 10.39 18.31
C ASN A 44 45.66 10.57 19.62
N GLU A 45 45.70 9.57 20.52
CA GLU A 45 46.88 9.27 21.35
C GLU A 45 46.90 7.79 21.78
N ILE A 46 48.12 7.33 22.04
CA ILE A 46 48.67 5.97 22.04
C ILE A 46 48.81 5.47 23.48
N SER A 47 48.64 4.16 23.73
CA SER A 47 49.41 3.49 24.80
C SER A 47 49.45 1.97 24.63
N ASP A 48 50.67 1.46 24.45
CA ASP A 48 51.10 0.05 24.49
C ASP A 48 51.25 -0.46 25.94
N HIS A 49 51.17 -1.79 26.12
CA HIS A 49 52.00 -2.66 26.98
C HIS A 49 51.30 -4.02 27.24
N SER A 50 52.07 -5.02 27.65
CA SER A 50 52.12 -6.35 27.00
C SER A 50 52.19 -7.54 27.98
N PHE A 51 51.97 -8.74 27.42
CA PHE A 51 52.42 -10.10 27.82
C PHE A 51 51.80 -10.83 29.04
N GLY A 52 51.43 -12.10 28.83
CA GLY A 52 51.71 -13.18 29.79
C GLY A 52 50.66 -14.28 30.04
N ASP A 53 50.70 -15.33 29.22
CA ASP A 53 50.59 -16.77 29.53
C ASP A 53 49.33 -17.50 30.06
N ILE A 54 49.10 -18.64 29.39
CA ILE A 54 48.17 -19.77 29.64
C ILE A 54 48.91 -20.88 30.42
N PRO A 55 48.20 -21.76 31.18
CA PRO A 55 48.29 -23.19 30.87
C PRO A 55 46.94 -23.96 30.87
N ALA A 56 46.98 -25.12 30.20
CA ALA A 56 45.89 -25.97 29.78
C ALA A 56 45.64 -27.24 30.65
N SER A 57 44.47 -27.86 30.49
CA SER A 57 44.22 -29.33 30.61
C SER A 57 42.87 -29.67 29.94
N GLN A 58 42.78 -30.19 28.72
CA GLN A 58 42.91 -31.59 28.24
C GLN A 58 41.93 -32.64 28.80
N THR A 59 41.34 -33.38 27.83
CA THR A 59 40.76 -34.75 27.77
C THR A 59 39.30 -34.75 27.28
N ASN A 60 38.80 -35.58 26.35
CA ASN A 60 39.32 -36.61 25.45
C ASN A 60 38.27 -36.83 24.32
N LYS A 61 38.73 -37.22 23.12
CA LYS A 61 37.93 -37.67 21.94
C LYS A 61 37.97 -39.22 21.87
N PRO A 62 37.05 -39.93 21.17
CA PRO A 62 37.22 -40.25 19.74
C PRO A 62 35.88 -40.14 18.96
N SER A 63 35.76 -39.65 17.72
CA SER A 63 36.27 -40.03 16.39
C SER A 63 35.89 -41.43 15.88
N LEU A 64 34.88 -41.50 15.00
CA LEU A 64 34.83 -42.43 13.89
C LEU A 64 34.45 -41.68 12.61
N GLN A 65 35.39 -41.65 11.67
CA GLN A 65 35.18 -41.24 10.27
C GLN A 65 34.57 -42.42 9.51
N LEU A 66 33.64 -42.14 8.60
CA LEU A 66 33.39 -42.98 7.44
C LEU A 66 33.25 -42.06 6.23
N ILE A 67 34.26 -42.11 5.37
CA ILE A 67 34.31 -41.50 4.05
C ILE A 67 33.79 -42.54 3.07
N LEU A 68 32.72 -42.24 2.33
CA LEU A 68 32.37 -42.83 1.04
C LEU A 68 31.56 -41.81 0.22
N ASP A 69 32.18 -41.20 -0.79
CA ASP A 69 31.53 -40.56 -1.95
C ASP A 69 31.42 -41.61 -3.09
N PRO A 70 30.79 -41.34 -4.26
CA PRO A 70 29.54 -40.62 -4.55
C PRO A 70 28.68 -41.40 -5.59
N SER A 71 27.35 -41.30 -5.56
CA SER A 71 26.51 -41.39 -6.78
C SER A 71 25.01 -41.30 -6.49
N ASN A 72 24.38 -40.27 -7.08
CA ASN A 72 23.01 -40.20 -7.60
C ASN A 72 21.88 -40.84 -6.79
N THR A 73 20.95 -40.02 -6.29
CA THR A 73 19.53 -39.95 -6.71
C THR A 73 18.71 -39.22 -5.63
N GLU A 74 18.23 -38.02 -6.01
CA GLU A 74 16.98 -37.37 -5.59
C GLU A 74 16.72 -36.85 -4.16
N ILE A 75 15.92 -35.78 -4.18
CA ILE A 75 15.21 -35.08 -3.09
C ILE A 75 16.05 -34.04 -2.35
N SER A 76 16.22 -32.89 -3.03
CA SER A 76 16.52 -31.61 -2.41
C SER A 76 15.41 -31.26 -1.40
N THR A 77 15.65 -31.53 -0.14
CA THR A 77 14.94 -30.92 0.98
C THR A 77 15.14 -29.40 0.91
N PRO A 78 14.08 -28.57 1.05
CA PRO A 78 14.25 -27.13 1.11
C PRO A 78 15.02 -26.79 2.37
N ARG A 79 16.24 -26.30 2.18
CA ARG A 79 17.02 -25.55 3.16
C ARG A 79 16.10 -24.53 3.85
N PRO A 80 16.18 -24.33 5.17
CA PRO A 80 15.46 -23.24 5.82
C PRO A 80 15.99 -21.94 5.21
N SER A 81 15.17 -21.35 4.35
CA SER A 81 15.37 -20.01 3.82
C SER A 81 15.36 -19.06 5.00
N SER A 82 16.54 -18.53 5.32
CA SER A 82 16.67 -17.25 6.01
C SER A 82 15.83 -16.19 5.28
N PRO A 83 15.31 -15.17 5.99
CA PRO A 83 14.08 -14.48 5.63
C PRO A 83 14.16 -13.90 4.22
N GLY A 84 13.21 -14.29 3.37
CA GLY A 84 13.02 -13.68 2.06
C GLY A 84 12.89 -12.17 2.21
N GLY A 85 13.47 -11.46 1.24
CA GLY A 85 13.82 -10.03 1.30
C GLY A 85 12.81 -9.15 2.01
N GLU A 86 13.33 -8.22 2.79
CA GLU A 86 12.57 -7.12 3.37
C GLU A 86 11.89 -6.37 2.21
N GLU A 87 10.66 -6.75 1.86
CA GLU A 87 9.83 -5.97 0.96
C GLU A 87 9.75 -4.56 1.56
N ASP A 88 10.01 -3.53 0.75
CA ASP A 88 9.87 -2.11 1.12
C ASP A 88 8.43 -1.85 1.60
N SER A 89 8.13 -2.17 2.86
CA SER A 89 6.79 -2.11 3.43
C SER A 89 6.85 -1.37 4.75
N VAL A 90 5.86 -0.52 5.00
CA VAL A 90 5.69 0.14 6.28
C VAL A 90 4.93 -0.82 7.20
N LEU A 91 5.54 -1.15 8.33
CA LEU A 91 4.91 -1.99 9.35
C LEU A 91 4.21 -1.15 10.42
N PHE A 92 3.09 -1.66 10.91
CA PHE A 92 2.32 -1.10 12.00
C PHE A 92 2.08 -2.18 13.06
N ASN A 93 2.62 -1.93 14.25
CA ASN A 93 2.45 -2.78 15.42
C ASN A 93 1.36 -2.25 16.35
N LYS A 94 1.07 -2.98 17.43
CA LYS A 94 0.07 -2.62 18.45
C LYS A 94 -1.34 -2.44 17.87
N LEU A 95 -1.69 -3.35 16.96
CA LEU A 95 -3.00 -3.46 16.37
C LEU A 95 -3.67 -4.73 16.90
N SER A 96 -4.98 -4.71 17.03
CA SER A 96 -5.78 -5.91 17.25
C SER A 96 -6.73 -6.10 16.07
N TYR A 97 -6.71 -7.29 15.48
CA TYR A 97 -7.64 -7.66 14.43
C TYR A 97 -8.99 -8.05 15.05
N LEU A 98 -10.06 -7.35 14.67
CA LEU A 98 -11.40 -7.60 15.20
C LEU A 98 -12.16 -8.66 14.41
N GLY A 99 -11.82 -8.83 13.13
CA GLY A 99 -12.40 -9.81 12.21
C GLY A 99 -12.69 -9.26 10.81
N CYS A 100 -13.32 -10.08 9.97
CA CYS A 100 -13.87 -9.66 8.68
C CYS A 100 -15.31 -10.11 8.48
N MET A 101 -16.05 -9.37 7.64
CA MET A 101 -17.40 -9.74 7.20
C MET A 101 -17.67 -9.29 5.77
N LYS A 102 -18.72 -9.85 5.16
CA LYS A 102 -19.16 -9.45 3.82
C LYS A 102 -19.82 -8.08 3.84
N VAL A 103 -19.59 -7.29 2.80
CA VAL A 103 -20.25 -6.01 2.54
C VAL A 103 -20.81 -5.98 1.12
N SER A 104 -21.91 -5.25 0.93
CA SER A 104 -22.56 -5.11 -0.37
C SER A 104 -21.94 -3.99 -1.20
N SER A 105 -21.58 -2.85 -0.58
CA SER A 105 -20.98 -1.71 -1.27
C SER A 105 -19.57 -1.43 -0.74
N PRO A 106 -18.51 -1.87 -1.43
CA PRO A 106 -17.13 -1.83 -0.90
C PRO A 106 -16.60 -0.41 -0.65
N ARG A 107 -17.20 0.61 -1.24
CA ARG A 107 -16.81 2.03 -1.08
C ARG A 107 -17.81 2.85 -0.27
N ASN A 108 -18.78 2.21 0.38
CA ASN A 108 -19.77 2.92 1.19
C ASN A 108 -19.26 3.13 2.62
N GLU A 109 -18.96 4.39 2.96
CA GLU A 109 -18.45 4.77 4.27
C GLU A 109 -19.43 4.45 5.42
N VAL A 110 -20.72 4.66 5.21
CA VAL A 110 -21.75 4.37 6.23
C VAL A 110 -21.83 2.88 6.51
N GLU A 111 -21.71 2.04 5.48
CA GLU A 111 -21.64 0.59 5.63
C GLU A 111 -20.36 0.16 6.36
N ALA A 112 -19.21 0.77 6.01
CA ALA A 112 -17.94 0.49 6.68
C ALA A 112 -17.97 0.85 8.17
N LEU A 113 -18.53 2.01 8.54
CA LEU A 113 -18.69 2.45 9.93
C LEU A 113 -19.61 1.50 10.71
N ARG A 114 -20.70 1.03 10.09
CA ARG A 114 -21.59 0.04 10.70
C ARG A 114 -20.86 -1.27 10.96
N ALA A 115 -20.10 -1.76 9.99
CA ALA A 115 -19.31 -2.98 10.14
C ALA A 115 -18.25 -2.85 11.24
N MET A 116 -17.58 -1.70 11.37
CA MET A 116 -16.67 -1.44 12.49
C MET A 116 -17.36 -1.51 13.85
N ALA A 117 -18.52 -0.86 14.00
CA ALA A 117 -19.29 -0.87 15.24
C ALA A 117 -19.78 -2.30 15.57
N THR A 118 -20.28 -3.03 14.58
CA THR A 118 -20.67 -4.43 14.75
C THR A 118 -19.49 -5.28 15.22
N MET A 119 -18.37 -5.25 14.51
CA MET A 119 -17.17 -6.03 14.87
C MET A 119 -16.64 -5.67 16.25
N ARG A 120 -16.62 -4.39 16.61
CA ARG A 120 -16.19 -3.96 17.93
C ARG A 120 -17.09 -4.50 19.04
N SER A 121 -18.41 -4.56 18.81
CA SER A 121 -19.37 -5.07 19.78
C SER A 121 -19.40 -6.60 19.87
N SER A 122 -19.15 -7.30 18.76
CA SER A 122 -19.28 -8.76 18.67
C SER A 122 -17.96 -9.52 18.82
N SER A 123 -16.81 -8.84 18.71
CA SER A 123 -15.49 -9.49 18.79
C SER A 123 -15.20 -9.88 20.25
N GLN A 124 -15.37 -11.17 20.55
CA GLN A 124 -15.11 -11.71 21.89
C GLN A 124 -13.62 -11.96 22.16
N TYR A 125 -12.81 -12.09 21.10
CA TYR A 125 -11.38 -12.38 21.23
C TYR A 125 -10.57 -11.74 20.10
N PRO A 126 -10.45 -10.40 20.09
CA PRO A 126 -9.51 -9.74 19.19
C PRO A 126 -8.08 -10.15 19.55
N PHE A 127 -7.25 -10.43 18.55
CA PHE A 127 -5.87 -10.86 18.76
C PHE A 127 -4.88 -9.87 18.14
N ALA A 128 -3.67 -9.82 18.70
CA ALA A 128 -2.66 -8.84 18.34
C ALA A 128 -2.01 -9.17 16.99
N VAL A 129 -1.91 -8.18 16.12
CA VAL A 129 -1.36 -8.32 14.77
C VAL A 129 -0.37 -7.22 14.42
N THR A 130 0.53 -7.55 13.50
CA THR A 130 1.33 -6.58 12.76
C THR A 130 0.77 -6.47 11.35
N LEU A 131 0.48 -5.23 10.93
CA LEU A 131 0.03 -4.93 9.57
C LEU A 131 1.22 -4.41 8.75
N TYR A 132 1.46 -5.01 7.59
CA TYR A 132 2.40 -4.51 6.60
C TYR A 132 1.62 -3.85 5.46
N VAL A 133 1.98 -2.61 5.13
CA VAL A 133 1.45 -1.88 3.98
C VAL A 133 2.58 -1.68 2.97
N PRO A 134 2.44 -2.15 1.73
CA PRO A 134 3.53 -2.13 0.76
C PRO A 134 3.84 -0.72 0.26
N ASN A 135 5.11 -0.43 -0.03
CA ASN A 135 5.52 0.79 -0.74
C ASN A 135 5.68 0.58 -2.26
N VAL A 136 5.61 -0.67 -2.72
CA VAL A 136 5.64 -1.04 -4.13
C VAL A 136 4.25 -1.44 -4.62
N PRO A 137 3.91 -1.19 -5.89
CA PRO A 137 2.55 -1.41 -6.39
C PRO A 137 2.20 -2.88 -6.67
N GLU A 138 3.21 -3.73 -6.82
CA GLU A 138 3.05 -5.19 -6.89
C GLU A 138 2.93 -5.83 -5.49
N GLY A 139 3.11 -5.04 -4.43
CA GLY A 139 3.16 -5.52 -3.06
C GLY A 139 1.78 -5.89 -2.50
N SER A 140 1.81 -6.61 -1.39
CA SER A 140 0.60 -7.06 -0.70
C SER A 140 0.49 -6.47 0.71
N VAL A 141 -0.72 -6.16 1.12
CA VAL A 141 -1.08 -5.84 2.50
C VAL A 141 -1.11 -7.15 3.27
N ARG A 142 -0.22 -7.30 4.25
CA ARG A 142 -0.04 -8.55 5.00
C ARG A 142 -0.43 -8.37 6.45
N ILE A 143 -1.11 -9.37 7.01
CA ILE A 143 -1.52 -9.41 8.42
C ILE A 143 -0.77 -10.57 9.07
N ILE A 144 0.08 -10.26 10.05
CA ILE A 144 0.87 -11.25 10.80
C ILE A 144 0.35 -11.35 12.22
N ASP A 145 0.06 -12.56 12.68
CA ASP A 145 -0.25 -12.87 14.07
C ASP A 145 1.01 -12.70 14.94
N GLN A 146 0.95 -11.83 15.95
CA GLN A 146 2.12 -11.57 16.81
C GLN A 146 2.43 -12.71 17.78
N SER A 147 1.48 -13.60 18.06
CA SER A 147 1.66 -14.68 19.04
C SER A 147 2.61 -15.77 18.55
N ASN A 148 2.60 -16.05 17.25
CA ASN A 148 3.34 -17.12 16.60
C ASN A 148 4.15 -16.65 15.38
N ASN A 149 4.05 -15.35 15.02
CA ASN A 149 4.68 -14.74 13.86
C ASN A 149 4.27 -15.40 12.53
N VAL A 150 3.01 -15.83 12.42
CA VAL A 150 2.45 -16.47 11.23
C VAL A 150 1.65 -15.46 10.41
N GLU A 151 1.83 -15.50 9.10
CA GLU A 151 0.98 -14.74 8.17
C GLU A 151 -0.42 -15.33 8.10
N ILE A 152 -1.41 -14.51 8.43
CA ILE A 152 -2.82 -14.90 8.47
C ILE A 152 -3.51 -14.58 7.14
N ALA A 153 -3.12 -13.48 6.52
CA ALA A 153 -3.68 -13.04 5.26
C ALA A 153 -2.71 -12.13 4.51
N SER A 154 -2.81 -12.16 3.18
CA SER A 154 -2.04 -11.33 2.26
C SER A 154 -2.93 -10.93 1.09
N PHE A 155 -3.14 -9.62 0.94
CA PHE A 155 -4.02 -9.05 -0.07
C PHE A 155 -3.19 -8.20 -1.02
N PRO A 156 -3.11 -8.52 -2.31
CA PRO A 156 -2.47 -7.63 -3.27
C PRO A 156 -3.08 -6.23 -3.18
N ILE A 157 -2.25 -5.18 -3.15
CA ILE A 157 -2.74 -3.81 -2.89
C ILE A 157 -3.81 -3.37 -3.89
N TYR A 158 -3.76 -3.87 -5.13
CA TYR A 158 -4.76 -3.59 -6.16
C TYR A 158 -6.15 -4.20 -5.88
N LYS A 159 -6.26 -5.18 -4.97
CA LYS A 159 -7.53 -5.75 -4.51
C LYS A 159 -8.16 -4.95 -3.37
N VAL A 160 -7.41 -4.07 -2.71
CA VAL A 160 -7.95 -3.20 -1.67
C VAL A 160 -8.66 -2.02 -2.32
N LEU A 161 -9.95 -1.83 -2.01
CA LEU A 161 -10.85 -0.94 -2.75
C LEU A 161 -11.14 0.37 -2.04
N PHE A 162 -11.13 0.35 -0.71
CA PHE A 162 -11.50 1.48 0.13
C PHE A 162 -10.91 1.31 1.53
N CYS A 163 -10.57 2.42 2.18
CA CYS A 163 -10.21 2.43 3.59
C CYS A 163 -11.07 3.45 4.32
N ALA A 164 -11.51 3.09 5.53
CA ALA A 164 -12.30 3.94 6.40
C ALA A 164 -11.70 3.99 7.80
N ARG A 165 -11.92 5.08 8.52
CA ARG A 165 -11.62 5.21 9.96
C ARG A 165 -12.91 5.42 10.75
N GLY A 166 -12.91 4.98 12.00
CA GLY A 166 -13.99 5.36 12.90
C GLY A 166 -13.95 6.86 13.21
N HIS A 167 -15.11 7.39 13.57
CA HIS A 167 -15.27 8.82 13.82
C HIS A 167 -14.73 9.23 15.19
N ASP A 168 -14.21 10.46 15.26
CA ASP A 168 -13.80 11.06 16.52
C ASP A 168 -15.00 11.18 17.48
N GLY A 169 -14.76 10.87 18.76
CA GLY A 169 -15.79 10.88 19.79
C GLY A 169 -16.66 9.62 19.87
N THR A 170 -16.48 8.63 18.98
CA THR A 170 -17.16 7.33 19.09
C THR A 170 -16.26 6.25 19.69
N ALA A 171 -16.85 5.10 20.04
CA ALA A 171 -16.10 3.95 20.54
C ALA A 171 -15.12 3.40 19.48
N GLU A 172 -15.43 3.58 18.20
CA GLU A 172 -14.63 3.16 17.06
C GLU A 172 -13.55 4.18 16.67
N SER A 173 -13.37 5.26 17.43
CA SER A 173 -12.42 6.34 17.10
C SER A 173 -10.95 5.89 16.99
N ASN A 174 -10.61 4.71 17.52
CA ASN A 174 -9.30 4.06 17.36
C ASN A 174 -9.31 2.90 16.33
N CYS A 175 -10.40 2.72 15.59
CA CYS A 175 -10.55 1.68 14.59
C CYS A 175 -10.28 2.21 13.17
N PHE A 176 -9.81 1.32 12.32
CA PHE A 176 -9.83 1.49 10.88
C PHE A 176 -10.23 0.18 10.21
N ALA A 177 -10.63 0.29 8.96
CA ALA A 177 -10.94 -0.87 8.14
C ALA A 177 -10.55 -0.62 6.70
N PHE A 178 -10.31 -1.71 5.98
CA PHE A 178 -10.25 -1.67 4.52
C PHE A 178 -11.16 -2.72 3.92
N THR A 179 -11.67 -2.44 2.72
CA THR A 179 -12.45 -3.40 1.94
C THR A 179 -11.60 -3.98 0.83
N GLU A 180 -11.86 -5.25 0.50
CA GLU A 180 -11.17 -5.96 -0.56
C GLU A 180 -12.16 -6.80 -1.40
N SER A 181 -11.78 -7.08 -2.64
CA SER A 181 -12.51 -8.01 -3.52
C SER A 181 -12.02 -9.44 -3.33
N SER A 182 -12.86 -10.28 -2.72
CA SER A 182 -12.49 -11.65 -2.37
C SER A 182 -12.15 -12.50 -3.60
N HIS A 183 -11.30 -13.51 -3.42
CA HIS A 183 -10.77 -14.35 -4.51
C HIS A 183 -11.88 -14.89 -5.43
N GLY A 184 -11.85 -14.45 -6.70
CA GLY A 184 -12.68 -14.99 -7.78
C GLY A 184 -14.20 -14.81 -7.66
N SER A 185 -14.71 -14.05 -6.69
CA SER A 185 -16.15 -13.82 -6.51
C SER A 185 -16.48 -12.33 -6.54
N GLU A 186 -17.69 -11.97 -6.98
CA GLU A 186 -18.22 -10.60 -6.90
C GLU A 186 -18.59 -10.20 -5.45
N GLU A 187 -17.97 -10.82 -4.44
CA GLU A 187 -18.20 -10.55 -3.03
C GLU A 187 -17.06 -9.70 -2.45
N PHE A 188 -17.45 -8.73 -1.63
CA PHE A 188 -16.52 -7.82 -0.98
C PHE A 188 -16.44 -8.14 0.51
N GLN A 189 -15.24 -8.12 1.06
CA GLN A 189 -15.01 -8.25 2.49
C GLN A 189 -14.49 -6.95 3.08
N ILE A 190 -14.87 -6.67 4.31
CA ILE A 190 -14.28 -5.60 5.13
C ILE A 190 -13.48 -6.22 6.26
N HIS A 191 -12.24 -5.77 6.43
CA HIS A 191 -11.32 -6.18 7.49
C HIS A 191 -11.22 -5.07 8.53
N VAL A 192 -11.57 -5.35 9.78
CA VAL A 192 -11.63 -4.34 10.84
C VAL A 192 -10.51 -4.54 11.85
N PHE A 193 -9.85 -3.44 12.19
CA PHE A 193 -8.76 -3.39 13.16
C PHE A 193 -9.03 -2.31 14.20
N SER A 194 -8.50 -2.51 15.39
CA SER A 194 -8.39 -1.47 16.41
C SER A 194 -6.92 -1.20 16.72
N CYS A 195 -6.58 0.07 16.93
CA CYS A 195 -5.24 0.49 17.29
C CYS A 195 -5.17 0.74 18.80
N GLU A 196 -4.10 0.29 19.46
CA GLU A 196 -3.82 0.71 20.84
C GLU A 196 -3.51 2.22 20.91
N ILE A 197 -2.87 2.75 19.86
CA ILE A 197 -2.51 4.17 19.72
C ILE A 197 -3.46 4.79 18.70
N LYS A 198 -4.33 5.70 19.13
CA LYS A 198 -5.36 6.32 18.28
C LYS A 198 -4.75 7.03 17.06
N GLU A 199 -3.61 7.70 17.24
CA GLU A 199 -2.89 8.45 16.21
C GLU A 199 -2.33 7.55 15.10
N ALA A 200 -2.18 6.24 15.36
CA ALA A 200 -1.72 5.29 14.35
C ALA A 200 -2.71 5.14 13.19
N VAL A 201 -4.02 5.30 13.45
CA VAL A 201 -5.08 5.21 12.42
C VAL A 201 -4.77 6.14 11.23
N SER A 202 -4.47 7.41 11.52
CA SER A 202 -4.18 8.39 10.47
C SER A 202 -2.91 8.04 9.68
N ARG A 203 -1.88 7.49 10.35
CA ARG A 203 -0.63 7.08 9.70
C ARG A 203 -0.83 5.86 8.79
N ILE A 204 -1.66 4.91 9.22
CA ILE A 204 -2.02 3.73 8.43
C ILE A 204 -2.76 4.16 7.17
N LEU A 205 -3.80 4.99 7.31
CA LEU A 205 -4.55 5.49 6.16
C LEU A 205 -3.68 6.31 5.20
N TYR A 206 -2.73 7.08 5.71
CA TYR A 206 -1.75 7.77 4.88
C TYR A 206 -0.90 6.77 4.07
N SER A 207 -0.39 5.71 4.69
CA SER A 207 0.36 4.67 3.98
C SER A 207 -0.47 4.02 2.88
N PHE A 208 -1.72 3.63 3.16
CA PHE A 208 -2.64 3.12 2.12
C PHE A 208 -2.85 4.12 0.97
N CYS A 209 -3.10 5.40 1.29
CA CYS A 209 -3.24 6.45 0.28
C CYS A 209 -1.99 6.55 -0.61
N THR A 210 -0.79 6.50 -0.02
CA THR A 210 0.45 6.53 -0.79
C THR A 210 0.65 5.26 -1.62
N ALA A 211 0.28 4.09 -1.11
CA ALA A 211 0.33 2.83 -1.84
C ALA A 211 -0.58 2.87 -3.08
N PHE A 212 -1.85 3.29 -2.93
CA PHE A 212 -2.78 3.45 -4.05
C PHE A 212 -2.29 4.46 -5.11
N LYS A 213 -1.68 5.57 -4.68
CA LYS A 213 -1.09 6.57 -5.59
C LYS A 213 0.10 6.02 -6.37
N ARG A 214 0.86 5.07 -5.81
CA ARG A 214 1.98 4.40 -6.49
C ARG A 214 1.48 3.32 -7.44
N SER A 215 0.48 2.54 -7.06
CA SER A 215 -0.18 1.54 -7.90
C SER A 215 -0.83 2.11 -9.16
N SER A 216 -1.23 3.39 -9.15
CA SER A 216 -1.73 4.07 -10.35
C SER A 216 -0.64 4.70 -11.23
N ARG A 217 0.61 4.79 -10.77
CA ARG A 217 1.70 5.50 -11.47
C ARG A 217 2.61 4.63 -12.32
N GLN A 218 2.51 3.30 -12.23
CA GLN A 218 3.34 2.42 -13.05
C GLN A 218 2.71 2.14 -14.42
N VAL A 219 3.09 2.95 -15.42
CA VAL A 219 3.30 2.46 -16.79
C VAL A 219 4.47 3.25 -17.38
N SER A 220 5.69 2.86 -17.04
CA SER A 220 6.85 3.16 -17.88
C SER A 220 7.74 1.92 -17.89
N ASP A 221 7.73 1.24 -19.03
CA ASP A 221 8.60 0.12 -19.43
C ASP A 221 8.50 -1.19 -18.62
N VAL A 222 7.47 -1.98 -18.90
CA VAL A 222 7.59 -3.45 -18.83
C VAL A 222 7.03 -4.02 -20.14
N LYS A 223 7.90 -4.14 -21.15
CA LYS A 223 7.53 -4.75 -22.44
C LYS A 223 7.76 -6.27 -22.46
N ASP A 224 8.47 -6.87 -21.49
CA ASP A 224 9.07 -8.20 -21.69
C ASP A 224 8.83 -9.26 -20.60
N SER A 225 7.75 -9.20 -19.79
CA SER A 225 7.47 -10.33 -18.87
C SER A 225 5.99 -10.64 -18.65
N ILE A 226 5.16 -10.52 -19.68
CA ILE A 226 3.77 -11.02 -19.61
C ILE A 226 3.78 -12.49 -20.02
N ILE A 227 3.99 -13.38 -19.05
CA ILE A 227 3.60 -14.79 -19.21
C ILE A 227 2.07 -14.83 -19.02
N PRO A 228 1.28 -15.27 -20.01
CA PRO A 228 -0.15 -15.48 -19.82
C PRO A 228 -0.32 -16.66 -18.87
N THR A 229 -0.57 -16.40 -17.59
CA THR A 229 -1.08 -17.42 -16.68
C THR A 229 -2.61 -17.43 -16.79
N PRO A 230 -3.24 -18.46 -17.38
CA PRO A 230 -4.69 -18.49 -17.63
C PRO A 230 -5.56 -18.51 -16.37
N ASP A 231 -4.97 -18.82 -15.21
CA ASP A 231 -5.65 -18.98 -13.92
C ASP A 231 -5.51 -17.77 -12.98
N SER A 232 -4.87 -16.69 -13.42
CA SER A 232 -4.76 -15.46 -12.63
C SER A 232 -6.03 -14.60 -12.76
N ASP A 233 -6.49 -13.98 -11.68
CA ASP A 233 -7.56 -12.96 -11.72
C ASP A 233 -7.04 -11.60 -12.25
N VAL A 234 -5.78 -11.52 -12.69
CA VAL A 234 -5.13 -10.28 -13.14
C VAL A 234 -5.32 -10.08 -14.63
N PHE A 235 -6.00 -8.99 -14.99
CA PHE A 235 -6.19 -8.53 -16.36
C PHE A 235 -5.41 -7.24 -16.56
N THR A 236 -4.58 -7.20 -17.60
CA THR A 236 -3.83 -5.99 -17.95
C THR A 236 -4.50 -5.32 -19.14
N PHE A 237 -4.73 -4.02 -19.04
CA PHE A 237 -5.29 -3.21 -20.14
C PHE A 237 -4.39 -2.02 -20.44
N SER A 238 -4.26 -1.69 -21.71
CA SER A 238 -3.79 -0.39 -22.17
C SER A 238 -4.99 0.52 -22.36
N VAL A 239 -5.00 1.68 -21.68
CA VAL A 239 -6.06 2.68 -21.81
C VAL A 239 -5.45 3.97 -22.33
N SER A 240 -5.97 4.48 -23.45
CA SER A 240 -5.57 5.78 -23.99
C SER A 240 -6.77 6.71 -24.17
N LEU A 241 -6.56 7.98 -23.84
CA LEU A 241 -7.52 9.07 -24.01
C LEU A 241 -7.01 10.03 -25.08
N GLU A 242 -7.83 10.30 -26.09
CA GLU A 242 -7.57 11.31 -27.11
C GLU A 242 -8.73 12.32 -27.15
N VAL A 243 -8.41 13.60 -27.03
CA VAL A 243 -9.40 14.69 -27.17
C VAL A 243 -9.24 15.30 -28.54
N LYS A 244 -10.34 15.42 -29.29
CA LYS A 244 -10.38 16.00 -30.63
C LYS A 244 -11.38 17.16 -30.70
N GLU A 245 -11.13 18.10 -31.61
CA GLU A 245 -11.97 19.25 -31.92
C GLU A 245 -12.41 19.24 -33.36
N ASP A 246 -13.66 19.65 -33.62
CA ASP A 246 -14.12 19.92 -34.98
C ASP A 246 -13.21 20.98 -35.63
N ASP A 247 -12.65 20.64 -36.79
CA ASP A 247 -11.75 21.49 -37.56
C ASP A 247 -12.47 22.43 -38.54
N GLY A 248 -13.81 22.37 -38.58
CA GLY A 248 -14.66 23.15 -39.49
C GLY A 248 -14.65 22.62 -40.92
N LYS A 249 -13.98 21.49 -41.19
CA LYS A 249 -13.94 20.78 -42.48
C LYS A 249 -14.69 19.45 -42.42
N GLY A 250 -15.51 19.26 -41.39
CA GLY A 250 -16.27 18.03 -41.15
C GLY A 250 -15.44 16.91 -40.51
N ASN A 251 -14.25 17.20 -39.99
CA ASN A 251 -13.40 16.22 -39.31
C ASN A 251 -13.10 16.64 -37.87
N PHE A 252 -12.67 15.67 -37.07
CA PHE A 252 -12.18 15.91 -35.71
C PHE A 252 -10.66 15.79 -35.69
N SER A 253 -9.99 16.86 -35.26
CA SER A 253 -8.53 16.96 -35.18
C SER A 253 -8.03 16.87 -33.73
N PRO A 254 -6.90 16.20 -33.43
CA PRO A 254 -6.39 16.08 -32.07
C PRO A 254 -6.07 17.43 -31.43
N VAL A 255 -6.47 17.59 -30.17
CA VAL A 255 -6.23 18.81 -29.40
C VAL A 255 -4.77 18.87 -28.95
N PRO A 256 -4.08 20.01 -29.14
CA PRO A 256 -2.72 20.18 -28.65
C PRO A 256 -2.64 20.01 -27.13
N LYS A 257 -1.69 19.18 -26.67
CA LYS A 257 -1.37 19.00 -25.25
C LYS A 257 -0.10 19.75 -24.90
N ASP A 258 -0.17 20.58 -23.86
CA ASP A 258 1.01 21.20 -23.27
C ASP A 258 1.69 20.18 -22.34
N ARG A 259 2.90 19.72 -22.71
CA ARG A 259 3.59 18.64 -21.97
C ARG A 259 4.14 19.12 -20.63
N ASP A 260 4.56 20.38 -20.55
CA ASP A 260 5.16 20.93 -19.33
C ASP A 260 4.08 21.29 -18.30
N LYS A 261 2.91 21.74 -18.77
CA LYS A 261 1.82 22.22 -17.92
C LYS A 261 0.67 21.23 -17.75
N PHE A 262 0.77 20.05 -18.35
CA PHE A 262 -0.20 18.95 -18.21
C PHE A 262 -1.67 19.30 -18.53
N TYR A 263 -1.93 20.18 -19.52
CA TYR A 263 -3.31 20.52 -19.95
C TYR A 263 -3.52 20.44 -21.46
N PHE A 264 -4.79 20.35 -21.87
CA PHE A 264 -5.23 20.44 -23.27
C PHE A 264 -5.58 21.88 -23.65
N LYS A 265 -5.18 22.33 -24.84
CA LYS A 265 -5.51 23.66 -25.38
C LYS A 265 -6.83 23.61 -26.15
N LEU A 266 -7.93 23.76 -25.42
CA LEU A 266 -9.29 23.69 -25.98
C LEU A 266 -9.78 25.06 -26.46
N LYS A 267 -10.42 25.10 -27.63
CA LYS A 267 -11.09 26.27 -28.20
C LYS A 267 -12.53 26.36 -27.70
N GLN A 268 -12.95 27.55 -27.29
CA GLN A 268 -14.33 27.80 -26.88
C GLN A 268 -15.28 27.70 -28.08
N GLY A 269 -16.49 27.17 -27.86
CA GLY A 269 -17.55 27.13 -28.87
C GLY A 269 -17.35 26.13 -30.01
N ILE A 270 -16.37 25.23 -29.89
CA ILE A 270 -16.11 24.16 -30.87
C ILE A 270 -16.51 22.81 -30.28
N GLU A 271 -17.18 21.96 -31.05
CA GLU A 271 -17.56 20.60 -30.66
C GLU A 271 -16.32 19.76 -30.30
N LYS A 272 -16.44 18.97 -29.22
CA LYS A 272 -15.37 18.10 -28.72
C LYS A 272 -15.76 16.63 -28.90
N LYS A 273 -14.83 15.84 -29.41
CA LYS A 273 -14.93 14.38 -29.44
C LYS A 273 -13.87 13.78 -28.53
N VAL A 274 -14.30 13.05 -27.50
CA VAL A 274 -13.42 12.31 -26.61
C VAL A 274 -13.39 10.85 -27.06
N VAL A 275 -12.21 10.33 -27.35
CA VAL A 275 -11.99 8.94 -27.75
C VAL A 275 -11.25 8.24 -26.62
N ILE A 276 -11.88 7.22 -26.04
CA ILE A 276 -11.26 6.33 -25.06
C ILE A 276 -11.03 4.99 -25.75
N THR A 277 -9.78 4.54 -25.79
CA THR A 277 -9.43 3.22 -26.31
C THR A 277 -8.98 2.36 -25.15
N VAL A 278 -9.63 1.21 -24.98
CA VAL A 278 -9.29 0.20 -23.99
C VAL A 278 -8.87 -1.05 -24.76
N GLN A 279 -7.63 -1.48 -24.60
CA GLN A 279 -7.09 -2.68 -25.23
C GLN A 279 -6.65 -3.66 -24.15
N GLN A 280 -7.23 -4.86 -24.13
CA GLN A 280 -6.76 -5.93 -23.26
C GLN A 280 -5.41 -6.46 -23.75
N LEU A 281 -4.42 -6.53 -22.85
CA LEU A 281 -3.05 -6.95 -23.14
C LEU A 281 -2.76 -8.38 -22.69
N SER A 282 -3.46 -8.88 -21.66
CA SER A 282 -3.19 -10.20 -21.06
C SER A 282 -4.48 -10.90 -20.62
N ASN A 283 -4.35 -12.20 -20.31
CA ASN A 283 -5.43 -13.09 -19.81
C ASN A 283 -6.51 -13.43 -20.87
N LYS A 284 -7.55 -14.17 -20.47
CA LYS A 284 -8.69 -14.57 -21.33
C LYS A 284 -9.46 -13.34 -21.80
N GLU A 285 -9.81 -13.30 -23.09
CA GLU A 285 -10.58 -12.21 -23.67
C GLU A 285 -11.92 -12.05 -22.92
N LEU A 286 -12.18 -10.85 -22.42
CA LEU A 286 -13.43 -10.53 -21.75
C LEU A 286 -14.52 -10.20 -22.79
N ALA A 287 -15.69 -10.81 -22.63
CA ALA A 287 -16.86 -10.44 -23.41
C ALA A 287 -17.33 -9.03 -23.01
N ILE A 288 -17.50 -8.15 -24.00
CA ILE A 288 -18.07 -6.82 -23.79
C ILE A 288 -19.57 -6.90 -24.04
N GLU A 289 -20.38 -6.84 -22.98
CA GLU A 289 -21.82 -6.63 -23.11
C GLU A 289 -22.09 -5.16 -23.45
N ARG A 290 -23.02 -4.91 -24.38
CA ARG A 290 -23.39 -3.59 -24.89
C ARG A 290 -24.79 -3.19 -24.42
#